data_AF-A0A0A2ZY63-F1
#
_entry.id   AF-A0A0A2ZY63-F1
#
_cell.length_a   1.000
_cell.length_b   1.000
_cell.length_c   1.000
_cell.angle_alpha   90.00
_cell.angle_beta   90.00
_cell.angle_gamma   90.00
#
_symmetry.space_group_name_H-M   'P 1'
#
loop_
_entity.id
_entity.type
_entity.pdbx_description
1 polymer ?
#
loop_
_entity_poly.entity_id
_entity_poly.type
_entity_poly.pdbx_seq_one_letter_code
_entity_poly.pdbx_strand_id
1 'polypeptide(L)'
;MAKATQIKARNNSQEISLSHVNTDAPVLDVNDIERLQRIRPDVVDFIIEETQKEANARRERTKRTDTYTFIERLGALLLSVLITCGGIGGGLYAAFCGFESLGMTIAGLCIGTLAVAYIKRNK
;
A
#
# COMPACT_ATOMS: atom_id res chain seq x y z
N MET A 1 -5.84 6.45 -8.56
CA MET A 1 -5.77 7.09 -9.89
C MET A 1 -7.06 7.86 -10.12
N ALA A 2 -7.01 9.17 -10.34
CA ALA A 2 -8.20 9.96 -10.66
C ALA A 2 -8.45 9.89 -12.17
N LYS A 3 -9.67 9.54 -12.59
CA LYS A 3 -10.08 9.50 -14.00
C LYS A 3 -11.20 10.51 -14.21
N ALA A 4 -10.90 11.60 -14.89
CA ALA A 4 -11.89 12.57 -15.35
C ALA A 4 -12.31 12.20 -16.78
N THR A 5 -13.59 11.95 -17.00
CA THR A 5 -14.17 11.67 -18.32
C THR A 5 -15.20 12.75 -18.63
N GLN A 6 -14.88 13.65 -19.56
CA GLN A 6 -15.83 14.60 -20.12
C GLN A 6 -16.31 14.09 -21.48
N ILE A 7 -17.62 13.91 -21.62
CA ILE A 7 -18.27 13.59 -22.89
C ILE A 7 -19.14 14.79 -23.25
N LYS A 8 -18.82 15.45 -24.37
CA LYS A 8 -19.64 16.53 -24.95
C LYS A 8 -20.25 16.01 -26.24
N ALA A 9 -21.55 15.72 -26.22
CA ALA A 9 -22.31 15.35 -27.41
C ALA A 9 -23.22 16.53 -27.81
N ARG A 10 -23.10 16.97 -29.08
CA ARG A 10 -23.89 18.06 -29.65
C ARG A 10 -24.69 17.52 -30.83
N ASN A 11 -26.02 17.52 -30.72
CA ASN A 11 -26.93 17.35 -31.84
C ASN A 11 -27.82 18.60 -31.94
N ASN A 12 -28.31 18.95 -33.13
CA ASN A 12 -28.88 20.23 -33.59
C ASN A 12 -29.90 20.96 -32.69
N SER A 13 -30.34 20.38 -31.58
CA SER A 13 -31.21 20.99 -30.55
C SER A 13 -31.02 20.43 -29.12
N GLN A 14 -30.03 19.56 -28.88
CA GLN A 14 -29.77 18.97 -27.56
C GLN A 14 -28.25 18.89 -27.30
N GLU A 15 -27.82 19.58 -26.25
CA GLU A 15 -26.47 19.50 -25.71
C GLU A 15 -26.52 18.65 -24.43
N ILE A 16 -25.86 17.49 -24.44
CA ILE A 16 -25.72 16.63 -23.27
C ILE A 16 -24.25 16.65 -22.86
N SER A 17 -23.96 17.28 -21.73
CA SER A 17 -22.64 17.30 -21.11
C SER A 17 -22.61 16.35 -19.91
N LEU A 18 -21.89 15.23 -20.02
CA LEU A 18 -21.65 14.33 -18.90
C LEU A 18 -20.21 14.50 -18.41
N SER A 19 -20.06 15.04 -17.19
CA SER A 19 -18.76 15.16 -16.52
C SER A 19 -18.71 14.14 -15.40
N HIS A 20 -17.92 13.08 -15.59
CA HIS A 20 -17.73 12.04 -14.56
C HIS A 20 -16.31 12.16 -14.00
N VAL A 21 -16.19 12.45 -12.70
CA VAL A 21 -14.93 12.42 -11.95
C VAL A 21 -14.98 11.20 -11.04
N ASN A 22 -14.19 10.17 -11.36
CA ASN A 22 -13.99 9.03 -10.47
C ASN A 22 -12.62 9.22 -9.80
N THR A 23 -12.63 9.72 -8.57
CA THR A 23 -11.42 9.97 -7.79
C THR A 23 -11.62 9.47 -6.38
N ASP A 24 -10.65 8.71 -5.89
CA ASP A 24 -10.59 8.24 -4.50
C ASP A 24 -10.07 9.35 -3.54
N ALA A 25 -9.68 10.49 -4.10
CA ALA A 25 -9.21 11.67 -3.39
C ALA A 25 -10.18 12.84 -3.61
N PRO A 26 -10.49 13.66 -2.58
CA PRO A 26 -11.30 14.87 -2.73
C PRO A 26 -10.46 15.92 -3.47
N VAL A 27 -10.25 15.72 -4.77
CA VAL A 27 -9.66 16.71 -5.65
C VAL A 27 -10.84 17.52 -6.16
N LEU A 28 -11.10 18.66 -5.53
CA LEU A 28 -12.07 19.60 -6.06
C LEU A 28 -11.53 20.21 -7.36
N ASP A 29 -12.33 20.15 -8.42
CA ASP A 29 -12.04 20.89 -9.65
C ASP A 29 -12.09 22.39 -9.35
N VAL A 30 -11.04 23.11 -9.74
CA VAL A 30 -10.93 24.56 -9.55
C VAL A 30 -12.11 25.28 -10.22
N ASN A 31 -12.65 24.71 -11.31
CA ASN A 31 -13.80 25.23 -12.03
C ASN A 31 -15.10 25.12 -11.22
N ASP A 32 -15.25 24.07 -10.41
CA ASP A 32 -16.41 23.88 -9.55
C ASP A 32 -16.34 24.77 -8.30
N ILE A 33 -15.13 25.01 -7.76
CA ILE A 33 -14.92 25.98 -6.68
C ILE A 33 -15.25 27.40 -7.15
N GLU A 34 -14.81 27.79 -8.35
CA GLU A 34 -15.11 29.13 -8.90
C GLU A 34 -16.61 29.36 -9.09
N ARG A 35 -17.34 28.32 -9.53
CA ARG A 35 -18.81 28.36 -9.63
C ARG A 35 -19.48 28.48 -8.26
N LEU A 36 -19.00 27.74 -7.26
CA LEU A 36 -19.51 27.80 -5.89
C LEU A 36 -19.23 29.17 -5.24
N GLN A 37 -18.06 29.76 -5.48
CA GLN A 37 -17.70 31.09 -4.98
C GLN A 37 -18.64 32.19 -5.49
N ARG A 38 -19.10 32.08 -6.74
CA ARG A 38 -20.08 33.02 -7.33
C ARG A 38 -21.49 32.88 -6.73
N ILE A 39 -21.85 31.69 -6.25
CA ILE A 39 -23.21 31.38 -5.75
C ILE A 39 -23.31 31.63 -4.25
N ARG A 40 -22.31 31.16 -3.48
CA ARG A 40 -22.25 31.31 -2.03
C ARG A 40 -20.80 31.19 -1.56
N PRO A 41 -20.08 32.31 -1.37
CA PRO A 41 -18.66 32.28 -0.98
C PRO A 41 -18.42 31.62 0.38
N ASP A 42 -19.38 31.71 1.30
CA ASP A 42 -19.31 31.16 2.67
C ASP A 42 -19.15 29.61 2.70
N VAL A 43 -19.67 28.92 1.68
CA VAL A 43 -19.57 27.44 1.59
C VAL A 43 -18.19 27.00 1.11
N VAL A 44 -17.45 27.87 0.42
CA VAL A 44 -16.10 27.55 -0.08
C VAL A 44 -15.13 27.40 1.09
N ASP A 45 -15.20 28.28 2.09
CA ASP A 45 -14.35 28.20 3.28
C ASP A 45 -14.62 26.92 4.08
N PHE A 46 -15.88 26.53 4.23
CA PHE A 46 -16.26 25.26 4.85
C PHE A 46 -15.71 24.04 4.11
N ILE A 47 -15.78 24.03 2.77
CA ILE A 47 -15.26 22.92 1.96
C ILE A 47 -13.73 22.83 2.07
N ILE A 48 -13.02 23.96 2.09
CA ILE A 48 -11.56 23.97 2.27
C ILE A 48 -11.20 23.41 3.65
N GLU A 49 -11.92 23.80 4.70
CA GLU A 49 -11.71 23.31 6.06
C GLU A 49 -11.94 21.80 6.17
N GLU A 50 -13.06 21.30 5.64
CA GLU A 50 -13.37 19.87 5.65
C GLU A 50 -12.39 19.05 4.78
N THR A 51 -11.98 19.61 3.64
CA THR A 51 -10.95 18.98 2.78
C THR A 51 -9.62 18.89 3.52
N GLN A 52 -9.25 19.91 4.29
CA GLN A 52 -8.04 19.90 5.10
C GLN A 52 -8.13 18.89 6.26
N LYS A 53 -9.27 18.82 6.95
CA LYS A 53 -9.51 17.82 8.01
C LYS A 53 -9.43 16.41 7.46
N GLU A 54 -10.05 16.14 6.32
CA GLU A 54 -10.01 14.81 5.71
C GLU A 54 -8.60 14.46 5.19
N ALA A 55 -7.89 15.41 4.59
CA ALA A 55 -6.50 15.20 4.18
C ALA A 55 -5.58 14.85 5.37
N ASN A 56 -5.78 15.52 6.52
CA ASN A 56 -5.04 15.24 7.74
C ASN A 56 -5.40 13.85 8.32
N ALA A 57 -6.68 13.50 8.37
CA ALA A 57 -7.13 12.18 8.80
C ALA A 57 -6.58 11.06 7.91
N ARG A 58 -6.51 11.28 6.59
CA ARG A 58 -5.89 10.34 5.64
C ARG A 58 -4.39 10.18 5.92
N ARG A 59 -3.65 11.28 6.11
CA ARG A 59 -2.22 11.23 6.46
C ARG A 59 -1.98 10.47 7.77
N GLU A 60 -2.82 10.66 8.77
CA GLU A 60 -2.70 9.94 10.04
C GLU A 60 -2.96 8.43 9.88
N ARG A 61 -3.99 8.07 9.11
CA ARG A 61 -4.25 6.66 8.75
C ARG A 61 -3.08 6.04 7.99
N THR A 62 -2.54 6.73 6.99
CA THR A 62 -1.37 6.26 6.23
C THR A 62 -0.16 6.06 7.15
N LYS A 63 0.18 7.04 8.00
CA LYS A 63 1.28 6.90 8.97
C LYS A 63 1.12 5.70 9.88
N ARG A 64 -0.10 5.44 10.38
CA ARG A 64 -0.39 4.31 11.24
C ARG A 64 -0.22 2.98 10.50
N THR A 65 -0.78 2.87 9.29
CA THR A 65 -0.63 1.70 8.43
C THR A 65 0.83 1.43 8.07
N ASP A 66 1.59 2.47 7.73
CA ASP A 66 3.01 2.36 7.41
C ASP A 66 3.81 1.87 8.61
N THR A 67 3.49 2.36 9.81
CA THR A 67 4.14 1.93 11.05
C THR A 67 3.84 0.46 11.37
N TYR A 68 2.60 0.01 11.23
CA TYR A 68 2.27 -1.40 11.42
C TYR A 68 2.93 -2.30 10.38
N THR A 69 2.93 -1.88 9.12
CA THR A 69 3.62 -2.59 8.04
C THR A 69 5.13 -2.69 8.32
N PHE A 70 5.72 -1.62 8.85
CA PHE A 70 7.13 -1.62 9.23
C PHE A 70 7.42 -2.61 10.37
N ILE A 71 6.62 -2.60 11.43
CA ILE A 71 6.77 -3.50 12.57
C ILE A 71 6.59 -4.96 12.14
N GLU A 72 5.58 -5.25 11.31
CA GLU A 72 5.35 -6.60 10.78
C GLU A 72 6.55 -7.09 9.96
N ARG A 73 7.08 -6.25 9.07
CA ARG A 73 8.26 -6.58 8.26
C ARG A 73 9.51 -6.77 9.11
N LEU A 74 9.69 -5.94 10.15
CA LEU A 74 10.81 -6.07 11.08
C LEU A 74 10.71 -7.35 11.91
N GLY A 75 9.52 -7.67 12.41
CA GLY A 75 9.26 -8.92 13.14
C GLY A 75 9.49 -10.16 12.28
N ALA A 76 8.99 -10.15 11.04
CA ALA A 76 9.23 -11.21 10.07
C ALA A 76 10.73 -11.40 9.78
N LEU A 77 11.49 -10.30 9.65
CA LEU A 77 12.94 -10.36 9.47
C LEU A 77 13.64 -10.99 10.68
N LEU A 78 13.30 -10.57 11.90
CA LEU A 78 13.90 -11.11 13.12
C LEU A 78 13.63 -12.61 13.27
N LEU A 79 12.37 -13.04 13.07
CA LEU A 79 12.02 -14.46 13.12
C LEU A 79 12.74 -15.27 12.03
N SER A 80 12.89 -14.71 10.82
CA SER A 80 13.63 -15.38 9.74
C SER A 80 15.09 -15.60 10.10
N VAL A 81 15.74 -14.63 10.75
CA VAL A 81 17.14 -14.75 11.21
C VAL A 81 17.25 -15.84 12.26
N LEU A 82 16.34 -15.88 13.24
CA LEU A 82 16.36 -16.90 14.29
C LEU A 82 16.20 -18.31 13.73
N ILE A 83 15.25 -18.52 12.81
CA ILE A 83 15.04 -19.81 12.16
C ILE A 83 16.26 -20.21 11.33
N THR A 84 16.88 -19.25 10.63
CA THR A 84 18.06 -19.51 9.80
C THR A 84 19.27 -19.89 10.66
N CYS A 85 19.56 -19.12 11.71
CA CYS A 85 20.62 -19.44 12.66
C CYS A 85 20.40 -20.78 13.36
N GLY A 86 19.16 -21.07 13.77
CA GLY A 86 18.80 -22.35 14.38
C GLY A 86 18.92 -23.53 13.42
N GLY A 87 18.46 -23.37 12.17
CA GLY A 87 18.54 -24.43 11.15
C GLY A 87 19.97 -24.74 10.72
N ILE A 88 20.78 -23.71 10.49
CA ILE A 88 22.20 -23.87 10.13
C ILE A 88 23.00 -24.39 11.33
N GLY A 89 22.81 -23.81 12.51
CA GLY A 89 23.51 -24.23 13.73
C GLY A 89 23.14 -25.65 14.16
N GLY A 90 21.85 -26.00 14.12
CA GLY A 90 21.37 -27.35 14.39
C GLY A 90 21.85 -28.38 13.36
N GLY A 91 21.87 -28.00 12.07
CA GLY A 91 22.41 -28.85 11.00
C GLY A 91 23.91 -29.10 11.15
N LEU A 92 24.70 -28.07 11.46
CA LEU A 92 26.13 -28.19 11.74
C LEU A 92 26.41 -29.06 12.97
N TYR A 93 25.67 -28.86 14.06
CA TYR A 93 25.81 -29.67 15.27
C TYR A 93 25.49 -31.15 15.01
N ALA A 94 24.43 -31.44 14.25
CA ALA A 94 24.08 -32.81 13.85
C ALA A 94 25.17 -33.45 12.97
N ALA A 95 25.79 -32.68 12.08
CA ALA A 95 26.91 -33.15 11.27
C ALA A 95 28.14 -33.49 12.12
N PHE A 96 28.47 -32.66 13.13
CA PHE A 96 29.58 -32.96 14.05
C PHE A 96 29.34 -34.20 14.92
N CYS A 97 28.08 -34.55 15.21
CA CYS A 97 27.73 -35.79 15.91
C CYS A 97 27.76 -37.04 15.02
N GLY A 98 28.18 -36.93 13.75
CA GLY A 98 28.31 -38.06 12.83
C GLY A 98 27.04 -38.37 12.01
N PHE A 99 25.98 -37.56 12.14
CA PHE A 99 24.76 -37.70 11.33
C PHE A 99 24.78 -36.76 10.12
N GLU A 100 25.76 -36.96 9.23
CA GLU A 100 26.03 -36.08 8.09
C GLU A 100 24.82 -35.92 7.16
N SER A 101 24.10 -37.00 6.87
CA SER A 101 22.88 -36.98 6.05
C SER A 101 21.75 -36.16 6.68
N LEU A 102 21.60 -36.19 8.01
CA LEU A 102 20.60 -35.38 8.72
C LEU A 102 21.01 -33.90 8.73
N GLY A 103 22.29 -33.62 8.95
CA GLY A 103 22.82 -32.26 8.86
C GLY A 103 22.59 -31.62 7.48
N MET A 104 22.91 -32.35 6.40
CA MET A 104 22.70 -31.88 5.03
C MET A 104 21.23 -31.64 4.69
N THR A 105 20.32 -32.54 5.09
CA THR A 105 18.89 -32.38 4.80
C THR A 105 18.29 -31.20 5.54
N ILE A 106 18.62 -31.01 6.82
CA ILE A 106 18.15 -29.88 7.63
C ILE A 106 18.67 -28.55 7.06
N ALA A 107 19.98 -28.45 6.78
CA ALA A 107 20.56 -27.25 6.22
C ALA A 107 20.01 -26.93 4.81
N GLY A 108 19.88 -27.96 3.96
CA GLY A 108 19.34 -27.84 2.61
C GLY A 108 17.87 -27.38 2.59
N LEU A 109 17.02 -27.97 3.44
CA LEU A 109 15.63 -27.54 3.59
C LEU A 109 15.52 -26.10 4.12
N CYS A 110 16.37 -25.74 5.08
CA CYS A 110 16.37 -24.40 5.65
C CYS A 110 16.71 -23.33 4.59
N ILE A 111 17.78 -23.53 3.82
CA ILE A 111 18.17 -22.61 2.74
C ILE A 111 17.14 -22.61 1.60
N GLY A 112 16.65 -23.78 1.21
CA GLY A 112 15.69 -23.93 0.11
C GLY A 112 14.36 -23.22 0.38
N THR A 113 13.82 -23.36 1.59
CA THR A 113 12.56 -22.70 1.98
C THR A 113 12.72 -21.17 2.02
N LEU A 114 13.86 -20.66 2.50
CA LEU A 114 14.17 -19.23 2.49
C LEU A 114 14.29 -18.68 1.07
N ALA A 115 14.96 -19.40 0.16
CA ALA A 115 15.10 -19.01 -1.23
C ALA A 115 13.74 -18.88 -1.92
N VAL A 116 12.84 -19.86 -1.72
CA VAL A 116 11.47 -19.81 -2.26
C VAL A 116 10.67 -18.65 -1.69
N ALA A 117 10.77 -18.41 -0.37
CA ALA A 117 10.09 -17.29 0.28
C ALA A 117 10.56 -15.94 -0.27
N TYR A 118 11.86 -15.78 -0.53
CA TYR A 118 12.43 -14.58 -1.15
C TYR A 118 11.96 -14.38 -2.59
N ILE A 119 11.94 -15.44 -3.41
CA ILE A 119 11.47 -15.35 -4.80
C ILE A 119 9.99 -14.95 -4.86
N LYS A 120 9.15 -15.54 -4.00
CA LYS A 120 7.72 -15.21 -3.93
C LYS A 120 7.49 -13.75 -3.53
N ARG A 121 8.33 -13.18 -2.66
CA ARG A 121 8.21 -11.79 -2.21
C ARG A 121 8.55 -10.76 -3.29
N ASN A 122 9.39 -11.12 -4.27
CA ASN A 122 9.80 -10.24 -5.36
C ASN A 122 8.86 -10.26 -6.57
N LYS A 123 7.82 -11.11 -6.56
CA LYS A 123 6.72 -11.10 -7.53
C LYS A 123 5.53 -10.34 -6.95
#